data_AF-A0A251U0G6-F1
#
_entry.id   AF-A0A251U0G6-F1
#
_cell.length_a   1.000
_cell.length_b   1.000
_cell.length_c   1.000
_cell.angle_alpha   90.00
_cell.angle_beta   90.00
_cell.angle_gamma   90.00
#
_symmetry.space_group_name_H-M   'P 1'
#
loop_
_entity.id
_entity.type
_entity.pdbx_description
1 polymer ?
#
loop_
_entity_poly.entity_id
_entity_poly.type
_entity_poly.pdbx_seq_one_letter_code
_entity_poly.pdbx_strand_id
1 'polypeptide(L)' 'MFHCKDVLPIYVGDDKTDEDAFKGNRGYGILVTPAPKENSAYYSLRDPSEVCVCFITFIA' A
#
# COMPACT_ATOMS: atom_id res chain seq x y z
N MET A 1 -26.34 1.00 -1.30
CA MET A 1 -25.52 -0.03 -0.63
C MET A 1 -24.33 -0.31 -1.53
N PHE A 2 -23.11 0.01 -1.12
CA PHE A 2 -21.91 -0.31 -1.89
C PHE A 2 -21.68 -1.82 -1.84
N HIS A 3 -21.52 -2.49 -2.98
CA HIS A 3 -21.13 -3.89 -3.00
C HIS A 3 -19.64 -3.97 -2.62
N CYS A 4 -19.26 -4.98 -1.84
CA CYS A 4 -17.86 -5.25 -1.45
C CYS A 4 -16.87 -5.32 -2.64
N LYS A 5 -17.39 -5.51 -3.87
CA LYS A 5 -16.62 -5.54 -5.12
C LYS A 5 -16.19 -4.16 -5.65
N ASP A 6 -16.80 -3.08 -5.15
CA ASP A 6 -16.47 -1.71 -5.57
C ASP A 6 -15.39 -1.08 -4.68
N VAL A 7 -14.87 -1.83 -3.72
CA VAL A 7 -13.81 -1.39 -2.80
C VAL A 7 -12.49 -1.97 -3.27
N LEU A 8 -11.51 -1.09 -3.49
CA LEU A 8 -10.13 -1.47 -3.73
C LEU A 8 -9.35 -1.33 -2.41
N PRO A 9 -9.09 -2.43 -1.69
CA PRO A 9 -8.29 -2.38 -0.47
C PRO A 9 -6.83 -2.00 -0.75
N ILE A 10 -6.30 -1.11 0.08
CA ILE A 10 -4.91 -0.65 0.05
C ILE A 10 -4.31 -0.91 1.42
N TYR A 11 -3.17 -1.59 1.42
CA TYR A 11 -2.41 -1.93 2.61
C TYR A 11 -1.15 -1.07 2.64
N VAL A 12 -0.93 -0.34 3.73
CA VAL A 12 0.26 0.50 3.91
C VAL A 12 0.98 0.03 5.16
N GLY A 13 2.28 -0.21 5.03
CA GLY A 13 3.13 -0.70 6.12
C GLY A 13 4.56 -0.18 5.97
N ASP A 14 5.37 -0.23 7.02
CA ASP A 14 6.74 0.29 7.03
C ASP A 14 7.80 -0.79 7.29
N ASP A 15 7.37 -1.97 7.75
CA ASP A 15 8.26 -3.06 8.10
C ASP A 15 7.81 -4.43 7.58
N LYS A 16 8.49 -5.49 8.03
CA LYS A 16 8.25 -6.86 7.58
C LYS A 16 6.99 -7.50 8.16
N THR A 17 6.45 -6.94 9.23
CA THR A 17 5.24 -7.48 9.88
C THR A 17 4.01 -7.32 8.99
N ASP A 18 4.04 -6.36 8.07
CA ASP A 18 2.96 -6.06 7.13
C ASP A 18 2.96 -6.96 5.86
N GLU A 19 3.99 -7.77 5.65
CA GLU A 19 4.13 -8.56 4.41
C GLU A 19 2.97 -9.51 4.16
N ASP A 20 2.38 -10.07 5.21
CA ASP A 20 1.23 -10.97 5.07
C ASP A 20 -0.02 -10.23 4.57
N ALA A 21 -0.14 -8.92 4.85
CA ALA A 21 -1.16 -8.07 4.27
C ALA A 21 -0.88 -7.77 2.79
N PHE A 22 0.39 -7.57 2.43
CA PHE A 22 0.79 -7.33 1.03
C PHE A 22 0.59 -8.57 0.13
N LYS A 23 0.75 -9.77 0.68
CA LYS A 23 0.51 -11.05 -0.02
C LYS A 23 -0.98 -11.37 -0.22
N GLY A 24 -1.89 -10.53 0.30
CA GLY A 24 -3.33 -10.70 0.13
C GLY A 24 -3.77 -10.63 -1.34
N ASN A 25 -4.60 -11.58 -1.78
CA ASN A 25 -5.07 -11.71 -3.18
C ASN A 25 -6.11 -10.65 -3.62
N ARG A 26 -6.39 -9.64 -2.81
CA ARG A 26 -7.38 -8.60 -3.10
C ARG A 26 -6.84 -7.29 -2.56
N GLY A 27 -6.09 -6.54 -3.37
CA GLY A 27 -5.61 -5.19 -3.02
C GLY A 27 -4.19 -4.89 -3.46
N TYR A 28 -3.74 -3.68 -3.16
CA TYR A 28 -2.37 -3.23 -3.38
C TYR A 28 -1.66 -2.99 -2.05
N GLY A 29 -0.47 -3.57 -1.90
CA GLY A 29 0.46 -3.25 -0.82
C GLY A 29 1.35 -2.06 -1.19
N ILE A 30 1.59 -1.16 -0.24
CA ILE A 30 2.50 -0.03 -0.32
C ILE A 30 3.46 -0.10 0.88
N LEU A 31 4.75 -0.24 0.61
CA LEU A 31 5.79 -0.17 1.65
C LEU A 31 6.29 1.27 1.80
N VAL A 32 6.30 1.81 3.02
CA VAL A 32 6.92 3.10 3.32
C VAL A 32 8.29 2.86 3.94
N THR A 33 9.36 3.14 3.20
CA THR A 33 10.74 2.93 3.67
C THR A 33 11.70 3.95 3.05
N PRO A 34 12.59 4.57 3.84
CA PRO A 34 13.56 5.53 3.33
C PRO A 34 14.63 4.90 2.41
N ALA A 35 14.80 3.58 2.46
CA ALA A 35 15.75 2.82 1.66
C ALA A 35 15.10 1.60 1.00
N PRO A 36 15.57 1.18 -0.20
CA PRO A 36 15.06 -0.03 -0.86
C PRO A 36 15.21 -1.26 0.03
N LYS A 37 14.12 -2.01 0.18
CA LYS A 37 14.08 -3.27 0.93
C LYS A 37 13.32 -4.31 0.10
N GLU A 38 13.84 -5.54 0.10
CA GLU A 38 13.09 -6.69 -0.42
C GLU A 38 11.81 -6.86 0.41
N ASN A 39 10.67 -6.85 -0.25
CA ASN A 39 9.35 -6.99 0.36
C ASN A 39 8.29 -7.37 -0.71
N SER A 40 7.08 -7.71 -0.27
CA SER A 40 5.98 -8.19 -1.15
C SER A 40 4.99 -7.12 -1.64
N ALA A 41 5.23 -5.83 -1.38
CA ALA A 41 4.39 -4.72 -1.81
C ALA A 41 4.54 -4.41 -3.31
N TYR A 42 3.48 -3.88 -3.91
CA TYR A 42 3.47 -3.46 -5.31
C TYR A 42 4.13 -2.10 -5.51
N TYR A 43 4.05 -1.23 -4.50
CA TYR A 43 4.62 0.11 -4.51
C TYR A 43 5.47 0.36 -3.28
N SER A 44 6.40 1.31 -3.39
CA SER A 44 7.14 1.81 -2.24
C SER A 44 7.21 3.33 -2.24
N LEU A 45 7.09 3.92 -1.05
CA LEU A 45 7.22 5.34 -0.77
C LEU A 45 8.44 5.55 0.14
N ARG A 46 9.08 6.72 0.05
CA ARG A 46 10.26 7.01 0.89
C ARG A 46 9.89 7.50 2.29
N ASP A 47 8.78 8.24 2.39
CA ASP A 47 8.38 8.92 3.61
C ASP A 47 6.85 8.92 3.76
N PRO A 48 6.30 8.86 4.98
CA PRO A 48 4.86 8.93 5.21
C PRO A 48 4.19 10.19 4.63
N SER A 49 4.91 11.30 4.49
CA SER A 49 4.38 12.52 3.86
C SER A 49 4.03 12.33 2.38
N GLU A 50 4.65 11.37 1.69
CA GLU A 50 4.34 11.03 0.31
C GLU A 50 3.01 10.27 0.19
N VAL A 51 2.50 9.68 1.28
CA VAL A 51 1.20 8.99 1.30
C VAL A 51 0.09 9.95 0.88
N CYS A 52 0.08 11.17 1.43
CA CYS A 52 -0.92 12.18 1.06
C CYS A 52 -0.88 12.50 -0.43
N VAL A 53 0.31 12.67 -1.01
CA VAL A 53 0.48 13.00 -2.44
C VAL A 53 0.08 11.81 -3.32
N CYS A 54 0.45 10.60 -2.93
CA CYS A 54 0.16 9.38 -3.67
C CYS A 54 -1.34 9.08 -3.71
N PHE A 55 -2.04 9.20 -2.57
CA PHE A 55 -3.48 8.94 -2.49
C PHE A 55 -4.32 9.91 -3.34
N ILE A 56 -3.93 11.18 -3.43
CA ILE A 56 -4.67 12.19 -4.20
C ILE A 56 -4.48 12.00 -5.72
N THR A 57 -3.35 11.42 -6.14
CA THR A 57 -2.97 11.36 -7.56
C THR A 57 -3.33 10.02 -8.23
N PHE A 58 -3.39 8.92 -7.48
CA PHE A 58 -3.54 7.56 -8.04
C PHE A 58 -4.89 6.87 -7.76
N ILE A 59 -5.73 7.44 -6.89
CA ILE A 59 -7.01 6.81 -6.45
C ILE A 59 -8.22 7.70 -6.78
N ALA A 60 -8.03 8.77 -7.55
CA ALA A 60 -9.11 9.64 -8.06
C ALA A 60 -9.52 9.27 -9.49
#